data_AF-A0A0W0XCN9-F1
#
_entry.id   AF-A0A0W0XCN9-F1
#
_cell.length_a   1.000
_cell.length_b   1.000
_cell.length_c   1.000
_cell.angle_alpha   90.00
_cell.angle_beta   90.00
_cell.angle_gamma   90.00
#
_symmetry.space_group_name_H-M   'P 1'
#
loop_
_entity.id
_entity.type
_entity.pdbx_description
1 polymer ?
#
loop_
_entity_poly.entity_id
_entity_poly.type
_entity_poly.pdbx_seq_one_letter_code
_entity_poly.pdbx_strand_id
1 'polypeptide(L)'
;MSIDILKHALKKAYTEYYGKPYDNRPLPVLKASYRHHHGILHAIGCMELIPKIHKLYCSHVYNYEHTIAELANAFKISSEDLLTLIQATALFHDSGRQGDGIDYWDKESSDNLYNFLITQNIAPELAQLLKLAIQYKDNQAAFIAESSQIPKLAHLTATNINADYVRQLVNMADTLEVIRVRRVFDYHHLPIMQLPEEVLLQSASLSDEVDALVISVARRIHKENRAYYLNPQVMRKDNTYFDITYNEQKIAGSQDAVFKEFCANNPYGFTLDSASLKPGKHEQQPTNSSFYLNCLTALAGITAMAAGLVVLLMSISTMGGAALIIGGAALCAYSFFSKPSIKQAQESALQEVEHRTGQKDFALNL
;
A
#
# COMPACT_ATOMS: atom_id res chain seq x y z
N MET A 1 -20.83 -18.70 -5.39
CA MET A 1 -19.83 -18.55 -4.31
C MET A 1 -20.37 -17.51 -3.35
N SER A 2 -20.52 -17.81 -2.06
CA SER A 2 -21.35 -16.96 -1.18
C SER A 2 -20.56 -15.80 -0.56
N ILE A 3 -21.32 -14.82 -0.04
CA ILE A 3 -20.88 -13.76 0.90
C ILE A 3 -19.91 -14.28 1.99
N ASP A 4 -19.96 -15.57 2.31
CA ASP A 4 -19.09 -16.22 3.29
C ASP A 4 -17.59 -16.12 2.94
N ILE A 5 -17.22 -16.11 1.66
CA ILE A 5 -15.79 -16.00 1.30
C ILE A 5 -15.22 -14.64 1.69
N LEU A 6 -15.98 -13.55 1.52
CA LEU A 6 -15.56 -12.22 1.95
C LEU A 6 -15.52 -12.09 3.47
N LYS A 7 -16.47 -12.73 4.16
CA LYS A 7 -16.43 -12.83 5.62
C LYS A 7 -15.15 -13.50 6.12
N HIS A 8 -14.78 -14.64 5.52
CA HIS A 8 -13.55 -15.36 5.87
C HIS A 8 -12.30 -14.58 5.48
N ALA A 9 -12.30 -13.95 4.30
CA ALA A 9 -11.20 -13.11 3.81
C ALA A 9 -10.95 -11.96 4.77
N LEU A 10 -11.99 -11.22 5.14
CA LEU A 10 -11.93 -10.09 6.07
C LEU A 10 -11.44 -10.53 7.46
N LYS A 11 -12.00 -11.63 8.00
CA LYS A 11 -11.55 -12.19 9.28
C LYS A 11 -10.06 -12.50 9.23
N LYS A 12 -9.63 -13.28 8.23
CA LYS A 12 -8.23 -13.69 8.07
C LYS A 12 -7.32 -12.47 7.88
N ALA A 13 -7.69 -11.54 7.00
CA ALA A 13 -6.96 -10.32 6.72
C ALA A 13 -6.68 -9.53 8.00
N TYR A 14 -7.70 -9.33 8.82
CA TYR A 14 -7.57 -8.61 10.09
C TYR A 14 -6.77 -9.41 11.13
N THR A 15 -7.15 -10.67 11.39
CA THR A 15 -6.55 -11.42 12.51
C THR A 15 -5.12 -11.87 12.25
N GLU A 16 -4.75 -12.09 10.99
CA GLU A 16 -3.42 -12.60 10.65
C GLU A 16 -2.44 -11.51 10.23
N TYR A 17 -2.91 -10.38 9.68
CA TYR A 17 -2.04 -9.36 9.10
C TYR A 17 -2.32 -7.96 9.66
N TYR A 18 -3.42 -7.33 9.26
CA TYR A 18 -3.61 -5.88 9.50
C TYR A 18 -3.90 -5.51 10.94
N GLY A 19 -4.46 -6.45 11.73
CA GLY A 19 -4.68 -6.27 13.16
C GLY A 19 -3.42 -6.43 14.00
N LYS A 20 -2.26 -6.71 13.38
CA LYS A 20 -0.95 -6.86 14.03
C LYS A 20 -0.01 -5.71 13.64
N PRO A 21 0.96 -5.34 14.49
CA PRO A 21 2.02 -4.40 14.12
C PRO A 21 2.88 -4.95 12.97
N TYR A 22 3.62 -4.06 12.29
CA TYR A 22 4.46 -4.39 11.15
C TYR A 22 5.58 -5.38 11.43
N ASP A 23 6.13 -5.39 12.65
CA ASP A 23 7.23 -6.26 13.06
C ASP A 23 6.76 -7.60 13.66
N ASN A 24 5.46 -7.89 13.56
CA ASN A 24 4.79 -9.01 14.20
C ASN A 24 5.13 -9.16 15.69
N ARG A 25 5.52 -8.07 16.38
CA ARG A 25 5.70 -8.13 17.83
C ARG A 25 4.40 -8.63 18.44
N PRO A 26 4.46 -9.68 19.28
CA PRO A 26 3.26 -10.25 19.87
C PRO A 26 2.66 -9.21 20.82
N LEU A 27 1.59 -8.55 20.38
CA LEU A 27 0.79 -7.67 21.21
C LEU A 27 -0.47 -8.43 21.63
N PRO A 28 -0.94 -8.23 22.88
CA PRO A 28 -2.06 -8.99 23.43
C PRO A 28 -3.42 -8.62 22.83
N VAL A 29 -3.48 -7.59 21.97
CA VAL A 29 -4.71 -6.99 21.46
C VAL A 29 -4.54 -6.68 19.99
N LEU A 30 -5.54 -6.99 19.17
CA LEU A 30 -5.56 -6.57 17.77
C LEU A 30 -6.11 -5.14 17.67
N LYS A 31 -5.52 -4.31 16.80
CA LYS A 31 -5.99 -2.94 16.56
C LYS A 31 -6.02 -2.61 15.08
N ALA A 32 -7.09 -1.97 14.63
CA ALA A 32 -7.17 -1.44 13.28
C ALA A 32 -6.14 -0.32 13.07
N SER A 33 -5.78 0.37 14.15
CA SER A 33 -4.84 1.49 14.13
C SER A 33 -3.36 1.10 14.10
N TYR A 34 -2.98 -0.19 14.16
CA TYR A 34 -1.55 -0.54 14.21
C TYR A 34 -0.79 -0.20 12.93
N ARG A 35 -1.48 -0.23 11.79
CA ARG A 35 -0.94 0.09 10.47
C ARG A 35 -1.70 1.28 9.92
N HIS A 36 -1.31 2.49 10.31
CA HIS A 36 -2.11 3.70 10.03
C HIS A 36 -2.32 3.97 8.53
N HIS A 37 -1.31 3.69 7.70
CA HIS A 37 -1.39 3.91 6.26
C HIS A 37 -1.88 2.66 5.52
N HIS A 38 -1.30 1.49 5.79
CA HIS A 38 -1.60 0.24 5.06
C HIS A 38 -2.32 -0.78 5.97
N GLY A 39 -3.33 -0.30 6.70
CA GLY A 39 -4.11 -1.10 7.66
C GLY A 39 -5.44 -1.60 7.13
N ILE A 40 -6.23 -2.19 8.03
CA ILE A 40 -7.48 -2.88 7.65
C ILE A 40 -8.50 -1.95 7.01
N LEU A 41 -8.59 -0.68 7.44
CA LEU A 41 -9.52 0.29 6.85
C LEU A 41 -9.13 0.68 5.42
N HIS A 42 -7.83 0.75 5.11
CA HIS A 42 -7.35 0.93 3.73
C HIS A 42 -7.76 -0.27 2.87
N ALA A 43 -7.47 -1.49 3.34
CA ALA A 43 -7.83 -2.72 2.63
C ALA A 43 -9.34 -2.87 2.40
N ILE A 44 -10.17 -2.59 3.40
CA ILE A 44 -11.65 -2.53 3.26
C ILE A 44 -12.04 -1.44 2.27
N GLY A 45 -11.36 -0.29 2.35
CA GLY A 45 -11.52 0.83 1.45
C GLY A 45 -11.39 0.42 -0.02
N CYS A 46 -10.34 -0.33 -0.35
CA CYS A 46 -10.10 -0.91 -1.67
C CYS A 46 -11.16 -1.96 -2.05
N MET A 47 -11.46 -2.89 -1.13
CA MET A 47 -12.48 -3.93 -1.35
C MET A 47 -13.85 -3.36 -1.72
N GLU A 48 -14.31 -2.33 -1.02
CA GLU A 48 -15.61 -1.68 -1.29
C GLU A 48 -15.62 -0.85 -2.58
N LEU A 49 -14.44 -0.50 -3.11
CA LEU A 49 -14.33 0.23 -4.37
C LEU A 49 -14.48 -0.68 -5.58
N ILE A 50 -14.15 -1.97 -5.47
CA ILE A 50 -14.19 -2.91 -6.60
C ILE A 50 -15.55 -2.92 -7.33
N PRO A 51 -16.73 -3.02 -6.66
CA PRO A 51 -18.01 -2.98 -7.38
C PRO A 51 -18.32 -1.62 -8.03
N LYS A 52 -17.85 -0.51 -7.44
CA LYS A 52 -18.04 0.83 -7.99
C LYS A 52 -17.19 1.04 -9.25
N ILE A 53 -15.94 0.60 -9.19
CA ILE A 53 -15.03 0.63 -10.34
C ILE A 53 -15.54 -0.30 -11.43
N HIS A 54 -15.96 -1.52 -11.09
CA HIS A 54 -16.58 -2.44 -12.05
C HIS A 54 -17.75 -1.80 -12.80
N LYS A 55 -18.67 -1.12 -12.09
CA LYS A 55 -19.78 -0.38 -12.71
C LYS A 55 -19.29 0.72 -13.67
N LEU A 56 -18.25 1.45 -13.28
CA LEU A 56 -17.64 2.47 -14.13
C LEU A 56 -17.08 1.85 -15.43
N TYR A 57 -16.36 0.74 -15.33
CA TYR A 57 -15.86 0.01 -16.50
C TYR A 57 -17.01 -0.50 -17.39
N CYS A 58 -18.08 -1.07 -16.82
CA CYS A 58 -19.25 -1.49 -17.59
C CYS A 58 -19.90 -0.34 -18.39
N SER A 59 -19.85 0.87 -17.84
CA SER A 59 -20.51 2.04 -18.43
C SER A 59 -19.65 2.71 -19.52
N HIS A 60 -18.32 2.62 -19.41
CA HIS A 60 -17.41 3.40 -20.25
C HIS A 60 -16.42 2.59 -21.08
N VAL A 61 -16.28 1.28 -20.87
CA VAL A 61 -15.27 0.48 -21.58
C VAL A 61 -15.93 -0.55 -22.47
N TYR A 62 -15.65 -0.46 -23.77
CA TYR A 62 -16.20 -1.35 -24.78
C TYR A 62 -15.85 -2.81 -24.48
N ASN A 63 -16.84 -3.70 -24.56
CA ASN A 63 -16.72 -5.15 -24.32
C ASN A 63 -16.18 -5.57 -22.94
N TYR A 64 -16.11 -4.67 -21.95
CA TYR A 64 -15.61 -5.01 -20.62
C TYR A 64 -16.47 -6.10 -19.93
N GLU A 65 -17.79 -5.93 -19.92
CA GLU A 65 -18.71 -6.87 -19.27
C GLU A 65 -18.60 -8.27 -19.87
N HIS A 66 -18.55 -8.35 -21.22
CA HIS A 66 -18.33 -9.61 -21.93
C HIS A 66 -16.98 -10.23 -21.57
N THR A 67 -15.92 -9.43 -21.48
CA THR A 67 -14.58 -9.91 -21.07
C THR A 67 -14.60 -10.52 -19.66
N ILE A 68 -15.27 -9.88 -18.70
CA ILE A 68 -15.43 -10.41 -17.34
C ILE A 68 -16.25 -11.71 -17.34
N ALA A 69 -17.30 -11.80 -18.15
CA ALA A 69 -18.11 -13.01 -18.29
C ALA A 69 -17.30 -14.19 -18.88
N GLU A 70 -16.52 -13.97 -19.93
CA GLU A 70 -15.67 -15.00 -20.52
C GLU A 70 -14.57 -15.48 -19.56
N LEU A 71 -13.94 -14.55 -18.81
CA LEU A 71 -12.99 -14.89 -17.76
C LEU A 71 -13.64 -15.78 -16.68
N ALA A 72 -14.82 -15.41 -16.19
CA ALA A 72 -15.54 -16.19 -15.20
C ALA A 72 -15.93 -17.58 -15.73
N ASN A 73 -16.41 -17.65 -16.98
CA ASN A 73 -16.79 -18.89 -17.65
C ASN A 73 -15.61 -19.85 -17.85
N ALA A 74 -14.42 -19.34 -18.17
CA ALA A 74 -13.19 -20.15 -18.27
C ALA A 74 -12.86 -20.91 -16.97
N PHE A 75 -13.28 -20.38 -15.82
CA PHE A 75 -13.15 -21.02 -14.51
C PHE A 75 -14.45 -21.67 -14.00
N LYS A 76 -15.52 -21.67 -14.79
CA LYS A 76 -16.84 -22.23 -14.47
C LYS A 76 -17.47 -21.62 -13.21
N ILE A 77 -17.34 -20.31 -13.06
CA ILE A 77 -17.99 -19.52 -12.00
C ILE A 77 -18.80 -18.38 -12.62
N SER A 78 -19.66 -17.73 -11.83
CA SER A 78 -20.37 -16.54 -12.30
C SER A 78 -19.48 -15.29 -12.28
N SER A 79 -19.87 -14.26 -13.01
CA SER A 79 -19.17 -12.96 -12.99
C SER A 79 -19.20 -12.31 -11.60
N GLU A 80 -20.29 -12.50 -10.86
CA GLU A 80 -20.44 -12.01 -9.48
C GLU A 80 -19.50 -12.76 -8.52
N ASP A 81 -19.31 -14.06 -8.71
CA ASP A 81 -18.35 -14.86 -7.94
C ASP A 81 -16.92 -14.40 -8.23
N LEU A 82 -16.58 -14.14 -9.50
CA LEU A 82 -15.29 -13.58 -9.88
C LEU A 82 -15.08 -12.20 -9.23
N LEU A 83 -16.08 -11.31 -9.29
CA LEU A 83 -16.00 -9.98 -8.67
C LEU A 83 -15.82 -10.07 -7.14
N THR A 84 -16.51 -11.00 -6.50
CA THR A 84 -16.36 -11.29 -5.06
C THR A 84 -14.94 -11.76 -4.73
N LEU A 85 -14.33 -12.57 -5.60
CA LEU A 85 -12.94 -12.97 -5.45
C LEU A 85 -11.97 -11.80 -5.65
N ILE A 86 -12.23 -10.89 -6.59
CA ILE A 86 -11.43 -9.68 -6.79
C ILE A 86 -11.53 -8.74 -5.58
N GLN A 87 -12.70 -8.66 -4.94
CA GLN A 87 -12.85 -7.97 -3.66
C GLN A 87 -11.95 -8.59 -2.57
N ALA A 88 -11.91 -9.92 -2.47
CA ALA A 88 -10.99 -10.61 -1.55
C ALA A 88 -9.51 -10.33 -1.93
N THR A 89 -9.17 -10.30 -3.21
CA THR A 89 -7.83 -9.91 -3.70
C THR A 89 -7.45 -8.51 -3.21
N ALA A 90 -8.35 -7.53 -3.36
CA ALA A 90 -8.14 -6.17 -2.87
C ALA A 90 -7.99 -6.11 -1.34
N LEU A 91 -8.62 -7.00 -0.56
CA LEU A 91 -8.35 -7.07 0.89
C LEU A 91 -6.90 -7.51 1.20
N PHE A 92 -6.29 -8.35 0.38
CA PHE A 92 -4.99 -8.95 0.67
C PHE A 92 -3.80 -8.20 0.06
N HIS A 93 -4.02 -7.18 -0.78
CA HIS A 93 -2.96 -6.53 -1.57
C HIS A 93 -1.77 -6.00 -0.75
N ASP A 94 -1.99 -5.55 0.49
CA ASP A 94 -0.96 -5.04 1.41
C ASP A 94 -0.70 -5.97 2.61
N SER A 95 -1.23 -7.20 2.59
CA SER A 95 -1.18 -8.11 3.75
C SER A 95 0.24 -8.54 4.13
N GLY A 96 1.17 -8.53 3.18
CA GLY A 96 2.57 -8.86 3.37
C GLY A 96 3.40 -7.74 4.02
N ARG A 97 2.91 -6.48 4.00
CA ARG A 97 3.71 -5.32 4.42
C ARG A 97 4.25 -5.45 5.84
N GLN A 98 5.54 -5.15 6.00
CA GLN A 98 6.26 -5.08 7.28
C GLN A 98 6.79 -3.67 7.58
N GLY A 99 6.26 -2.66 6.89
CA GLY A 99 6.58 -1.25 7.13
C GLY A 99 5.81 -0.32 6.21
N ASP A 100 5.87 0.96 6.54
CA ASP A 100 5.51 2.04 5.62
C ASP A 100 6.73 2.44 4.78
N GLY A 101 6.50 2.94 3.57
CA GLY A 101 7.56 3.30 2.62
C GLY A 101 7.46 2.52 1.32
N ILE A 102 8.62 2.30 0.69
CA ILE A 102 8.74 1.55 -0.58
C ILE A 102 8.14 0.17 -0.40
N ASP A 103 7.30 -0.23 -1.36
CA ASP A 103 6.69 -1.55 -1.34
C ASP A 103 7.70 -2.61 -1.79
N TYR A 104 8.02 -3.53 -0.89
CA TYR A 104 8.85 -4.70 -1.18
C TYR A 104 8.08 -6.01 -0.98
N TRP A 105 6.79 -5.94 -0.64
CA TRP A 105 6.04 -7.08 -0.09
C TRP A 105 4.89 -7.56 -0.99
N ASP A 106 4.83 -7.10 -2.25
CA ASP A 106 3.81 -7.55 -3.20
C ASP A 106 3.80 -9.07 -3.36
N LYS A 107 4.98 -9.70 -3.35
CA LYS A 107 5.10 -11.16 -3.42
C LYS A 107 4.48 -11.83 -2.20
N GLU A 108 4.85 -11.40 -0.99
CA GLU A 108 4.31 -11.93 0.28
C GLU A 108 2.80 -11.73 0.38
N SER A 109 2.30 -10.54 0.02
CA SER A 109 0.87 -10.23 -0.06
C SER A 109 0.14 -11.18 -1.02
N SER A 110 0.73 -11.44 -2.18
CA SER A 110 0.17 -12.34 -3.19
C SER A 110 0.17 -13.81 -2.72
N ASP A 111 1.22 -14.25 -2.02
CA ASP A 111 1.32 -15.59 -1.46
C ASP A 111 0.29 -15.81 -0.33
N ASN A 112 0.05 -14.80 0.51
CA ASN A 112 -1.01 -14.82 1.52
C ASN A 112 -2.40 -15.02 0.91
N LEU A 113 -2.71 -14.28 -0.16
CA LEU A 113 -3.97 -14.44 -0.88
C LEU A 113 -4.08 -15.85 -1.47
N TYR A 114 -3.05 -16.31 -2.17
CA TYR A 114 -3.06 -17.64 -2.81
C TYR A 114 -3.38 -18.73 -1.79
N ASN A 115 -2.65 -18.75 -0.67
CA ASN A 115 -2.87 -19.71 0.41
C ASN A 115 -4.30 -19.63 0.95
N PHE A 116 -4.83 -18.42 1.15
CA PHE A 116 -6.23 -18.25 1.56
C PHE A 116 -7.18 -18.87 0.53
N LEU A 117 -7.07 -18.53 -0.76
CA LEU A 117 -7.96 -19.03 -1.80
C LEU A 117 -7.93 -20.55 -1.94
N ILE A 118 -6.75 -21.17 -1.82
CA ILE A 118 -6.63 -22.63 -1.79
C ILE A 118 -7.40 -23.25 -0.61
N THR A 119 -7.32 -22.66 0.59
CA THR A 119 -8.11 -23.14 1.74
C THR A 119 -9.62 -22.97 1.56
N GLN A 120 -10.04 -22.06 0.68
CA GLN A 120 -11.45 -21.87 0.31
C GLN A 120 -11.86 -22.75 -0.89
N ASN A 121 -11.03 -23.70 -1.30
CA ASN A 121 -11.26 -24.61 -2.43
C ASN A 121 -11.44 -23.89 -3.78
N ILE A 122 -10.79 -22.74 -3.96
CA ILE A 122 -10.74 -22.06 -5.25
C ILE A 122 -9.76 -22.80 -6.17
N ALA A 123 -10.13 -22.93 -7.45
CA ALA A 123 -9.29 -23.60 -8.45
C ALA A 123 -7.87 -22.98 -8.46
N PRO A 124 -6.79 -23.79 -8.41
CA PRO A 124 -5.43 -23.28 -8.31
C PRO A 124 -5.05 -22.28 -9.42
N GLU A 125 -5.55 -22.46 -10.64
CA GLU A 125 -5.29 -21.54 -11.75
C GLU A 125 -5.97 -20.17 -11.59
N LEU A 126 -7.18 -20.15 -11.03
CA LEU A 126 -7.86 -18.88 -10.71
C LEU A 126 -7.18 -18.19 -9.52
N ALA A 127 -6.82 -18.95 -8.50
CA ALA A 127 -6.04 -18.43 -7.38
C ALA A 127 -4.69 -17.85 -7.85
N GLN A 128 -4.05 -18.49 -8.85
CA GLN A 128 -2.83 -17.98 -9.47
C GLN A 128 -3.08 -16.68 -10.23
N LEU A 129 -4.15 -16.56 -11.02
CA LEU A 129 -4.49 -15.30 -11.70
C LEU A 129 -4.66 -14.15 -10.70
N LEU A 130 -5.40 -14.39 -9.62
CA LEU A 130 -5.66 -13.39 -8.57
C LEU A 130 -4.41 -13.04 -7.76
N LYS A 131 -3.52 -14.02 -7.52
CA LYS A 131 -2.18 -13.80 -6.97
C LYS A 131 -1.37 -12.85 -7.84
N LEU A 132 -1.31 -13.10 -9.15
CA LEU A 132 -0.57 -12.25 -10.10
C LEU A 132 -1.09 -10.81 -10.10
N ALA A 133 -2.40 -10.61 -9.89
CA ALA A 133 -3.00 -9.28 -9.84
C ALA A 133 -2.50 -8.43 -8.66
N ILE A 134 -2.09 -9.05 -7.54
CA ILE A 134 -1.36 -8.37 -6.46
C ILE A 134 0.10 -8.20 -6.83
N GLN A 135 0.77 -9.31 -7.17
CA GLN A 135 2.23 -9.35 -7.35
C GLN A 135 2.72 -8.34 -8.42
N TYR A 136 1.90 -8.11 -9.44
CA TYR A 136 2.22 -7.24 -10.56
C TYR A 136 1.23 -6.08 -10.69
N LYS A 137 0.60 -5.62 -9.59
CA LYS A 137 -0.44 -4.58 -9.62
C LYS A 137 0.01 -3.33 -10.37
N ASP A 138 1.28 -2.94 -10.20
CA ASP A 138 1.90 -1.77 -10.81
C ASP A 138 2.73 -2.08 -12.08
N ASN A 139 2.75 -3.34 -12.53
CA ASN A 139 3.52 -3.78 -13.70
C ASN A 139 2.65 -4.59 -14.67
N GLN A 140 1.90 -3.88 -15.53
CA GLN A 140 1.01 -4.47 -16.52
C GLN A 140 1.71 -5.48 -17.44
N ALA A 141 2.91 -5.14 -17.93
CA ALA A 141 3.63 -6.00 -18.86
C ALA A 141 3.99 -7.36 -18.24
N ALA A 142 4.48 -7.35 -17.00
CA ALA A 142 4.76 -8.57 -16.25
C ALA A 142 3.48 -9.37 -15.94
N PHE A 143 2.40 -8.69 -15.56
CA PHE A 143 1.10 -9.34 -15.34
C PHE A 143 0.62 -10.09 -16.60
N ILE A 144 0.66 -9.45 -17.77
CA ILE A 144 0.25 -10.07 -19.04
C ILE A 144 1.14 -11.26 -19.38
N ALA A 145 2.47 -11.10 -19.25
CA ALA A 145 3.43 -12.15 -19.53
C ALA A 145 3.17 -13.40 -18.67
N GLU A 146 3.02 -13.23 -17.36
CA GLU A 146 2.83 -14.34 -16.43
C GLU A 146 1.42 -14.95 -16.50
N SER A 147 0.37 -14.14 -16.64
CA SER A 147 -1.01 -14.64 -16.74
C SER A 147 -1.27 -15.42 -18.03
N SER A 148 -0.55 -15.10 -19.12
CA SER A 148 -0.62 -15.85 -20.38
C SER A 148 -0.15 -17.31 -20.24
N GLN A 149 0.62 -17.63 -19.20
CA GLN A 149 1.09 -18.99 -18.92
C GLN A 149 0.03 -19.87 -18.23
N ILE A 150 -1.12 -19.30 -17.83
CA ILE A 150 -2.20 -20.05 -17.21
C ILE A 150 -2.97 -20.83 -18.29
N PRO A 151 -2.98 -22.18 -18.28
CA PRO A 151 -3.54 -22.97 -19.39
C PRO A 151 -5.01 -22.66 -19.69
N LYS A 152 -5.82 -22.38 -18.66
CA LYS A 152 -7.24 -22.01 -18.83
C LYS A 152 -7.44 -20.66 -19.52
N LEU A 153 -6.43 -19.79 -19.54
CA LEU A 153 -6.51 -18.49 -20.21
C LEU A 153 -5.94 -18.50 -21.63
N ALA A 154 -5.26 -19.59 -22.04
CA ALA A 154 -4.58 -19.65 -23.35
C ALA A 154 -5.52 -19.39 -24.54
N HIS A 155 -6.78 -19.86 -24.47
CA HIS A 155 -7.78 -19.63 -25.50
C HIS A 155 -8.37 -18.21 -25.50
N LEU A 156 -8.32 -17.52 -24.35
CA LEU A 156 -8.81 -16.16 -24.19
C LEU A 156 -7.84 -15.14 -24.81
N THR A 157 -6.53 -15.42 -24.75
CA THR A 157 -5.51 -14.61 -25.43
C THR A 157 -5.74 -14.57 -26.95
N ALA A 158 -6.16 -15.69 -27.55
CA ALA A 158 -6.45 -15.77 -28.98
C ALA A 158 -7.68 -14.96 -29.41
N THR A 159 -8.59 -14.68 -28.48
CA THR A 159 -9.84 -13.92 -28.70
C THR A 159 -9.75 -12.48 -28.23
N ASN A 160 -8.54 -12.01 -27.88
CA ASN A 160 -8.28 -10.66 -27.37
C ASN A 160 -9.05 -10.34 -26.06
N ILE A 161 -9.36 -11.37 -25.27
CA ILE A 161 -10.01 -11.21 -23.97
C ILE A 161 -8.94 -10.79 -22.95
N ASN A 162 -9.13 -9.61 -22.37
CA ASN A 162 -8.10 -8.95 -21.57
C ASN A 162 -8.21 -9.31 -20.07
N ALA A 163 -7.40 -10.28 -19.63
CA ALA A 163 -7.29 -10.63 -18.20
C ALA A 163 -6.77 -9.47 -17.32
N ASP A 164 -6.16 -8.43 -17.93
CA ASP A 164 -5.62 -7.27 -17.22
C ASP A 164 -6.68 -6.49 -16.44
N TYR A 165 -7.96 -6.58 -16.81
CA TYR A 165 -9.02 -5.94 -16.04
C TYR A 165 -9.06 -6.40 -14.58
N VAL A 166 -8.69 -7.65 -14.29
CA VAL A 166 -8.58 -8.14 -12.90
C VAL A 166 -7.55 -7.33 -12.12
N ARG A 167 -6.37 -7.08 -12.71
CA ARG A 167 -5.31 -6.25 -12.13
C ARG A 167 -5.75 -4.80 -12.03
N GLN A 168 -6.32 -4.24 -13.10
CA GLN A 168 -6.74 -2.84 -13.14
C GLN A 168 -7.77 -2.51 -12.04
N LEU A 169 -8.71 -3.40 -11.76
CA LEU A 169 -9.66 -3.21 -10.66
C LEU A 169 -8.96 -3.06 -9.30
N VAL A 170 -7.99 -3.93 -9.00
CA VAL A 170 -7.23 -3.89 -7.74
C VAL A 170 -6.34 -2.66 -7.68
N ASN A 171 -5.58 -2.39 -8.74
CA ASN A 171 -4.68 -1.24 -8.82
C ASN A 171 -5.45 0.10 -8.74
N MET A 172 -6.58 0.22 -9.43
CA MET A 172 -7.40 1.43 -9.38
C MET A 172 -7.99 1.65 -7.98
N ALA A 173 -8.42 0.59 -7.30
CA ALA A 173 -8.94 0.68 -5.93
C ALA A 173 -7.87 1.17 -4.94
N ASP A 174 -6.65 0.61 -5.01
CA ASP A 174 -5.51 1.04 -4.20
C ASP A 174 -5.12 2.49 -4.52
N THR A 175 -5.02 2.82 -5.81
CA THR A 175 -4.67 4.18 -6.27
C THR A 175 -5.66 5.22 -5.75
N LEU A 176 -6.98 4.98 -5.83
CA LEU A 176 -7.99 5.91 -5.32
C LEU A 176 -7.84 6.17 -3.81
N GLU A 177 -7.43 5.17 -3.05
CA GLU A 177 -7.22 5.27 -1.61
C GLU A 177 -5.97 6.10 -1.25
N VAL A 178 -4.97 6.20 -2.14
CA VAL A 178 -3.75 7.02 -1.98
C VAL A 178 -4.05 8.51 -1.87
N ILE A 179 -5.23 9.00 -2.27
CA ILE A 179 -5.64 10.40 -2.10
C ILE A 179 -5.49 10.91 -0.65
N ARG A 180 -5.58 10.01 0.34
CA ARG A 180 -5.43 10.35 1.76
C ARG A 180 -4.04 10.88 2.13
N VAL A 181 -3.00 10.48 1.39
CA VAL A 181 -1.58 10.78 1.64
C VAL A 181 -0.95 11.67 0.56
N ARG A 182 -1.75 12.25 -0.34
CA ARG A 182 -1.24 13.14 -1.41
C ARG A 182 -1.85 14.52 -1.32
N ARG A 183 -1.00 15.55 -1.45
CA ARG A 183 -1.46 16.93 -1.61
C ARG A 183 -2.13 17.15 -2.96
N VAL A 184 -1.58 16.53 -4.01
CA VAL A 184 -2.13 16.52 -5.37
C VAL A 184 -2.33 15.07 -5.79
N PHE A 185 -3.58 14.70 -6.08
CA PHE A 185 -3.95 13.39 -6.60
C PHE A 185 -4.03 13.44 -8.12
N ASP A 186 -3.30 12.59 -8.82
CA ASP A 186 -3.13 12.66 -10.27
C ASP A 186 -3.86 11.52 -11.00
N TYR A 187 -4.79 11.89 -11.90
CA TYR A 187 -5.56 10.95 -12.72
C TYR A 187 -4.72 10.15 -13.69
N HIS A 188 -3.52 10.62 -14.04
CA HIS A 188 -2.61 9.86 -14.89
C HIS A 188 -2.21 8.51 -14.27
N HIS A 189 -2.39 8.33 -12.95
CA HIS A 189 -2.14 7.05 -12.28
C HIS A 189 -3.34 6.10 -12.27
N LEU A 190 -4.53 6.54 -12.67
CA LEU A 190 -5.72 5.67 -12.71
C LEU A 190 -5.74 4.82 -13.99
N PRO A 191 -5.79 3.47 -13.91
CA PRO A 191 -5.77 2.61 -15.09
C PRO A 191 -6.82 2.92 -16.14
N ILE A 192 -8.07 3.20 -15.73
CA ILE A 192 -9.15 3.52 -16.68
C ILE A 192 -8.88 4.79 -17.49
N MET A 193 -8.13 5.74 -16.90
CA MET A 193 -7.77 7.01 -17.55
C MET A 193 -6.61 6.84 -18.54
N GLN A 194 -5.86 5.75 -18.45
CA GLN A 194 -4.78 5.39 -19.36
C GLN A 194 -5.25 4.56 -20.56
N LEU A 195 -6.52 4.14 -20.57
CA LEU A 195 -7.07 3.39 -21.70
C LEU A 195 -7.07 4.23 -22.99
N PRO A 196 -6.79 3.61 -24.14
CA PRO A 196 -6.93 4.26 -25.45
C PRO A 196 -8.35 4.77 -25.70
N GLU A 197 -8.52 5.84 -26.45
CA GLU A 197 -9.84 6.45 -26.68
C GLU A 197 -10.77 5.50 -27.47
N GLU A 198 -10.21 4.68 -28.36
CA GLU A 198 -10.95 3.71 -29.17
C GLU A 198 -11.63 2.58 -28.36
N VAL A 199 -11.21 2.36 -27.11
CA VAL A 199 -11.88 1.38 -26.22
C VAL A 199 -12.88 2.05 -25.27
N LEU A 200 -12.96 3.38 -25.27
CA LEU A 200 -13.90 4.13 -24.43
C LEU A 200 -15.21 4.39 -25.18
N LEU A 201 -16.33 4.06 -24.55
CA LEU A 201 -17.67 4.31 -25.09
C LEU A 201 -18.08 5.78 -25.00
N GLN A 202 -17.65 6.48 -23.94
CA GLN A 202 -18.04 7.85 -23.63
C GLN A 202 -16.92 8.56 -22.85
N SER A 203 -15.90 9.08 -23.55
CA SER A 203 -14.72 9.69 -22.92
C SER A 203 -15.04 10.93 -22.09
N ALA A 204 -15.99 11.77 -22.54
CA ALA A 204 -16.37 12.99 -21.84
C ALA A 204 -17.08 12.73 -20.50
N SER A 205 -18.07 11.81 -20.45
CA SER A 205 -18.81 11.52 -19.22
C SER A 205 -17.98 10.73 -18.20
N LEU A 206 -16.97 9.98 -18.66
CA LEU A 206 -16.05 9.25 -17.78
C LEU A 206 -15.35 10.16 -16.78
N SER A 207 -14.89 11.35 -17.20
CA SER A 207 -14.19 12.26 -16.28
C SER A 207 -15.08 12.76 -15.15
N ASP A 208 -16.34 13.09 -15.44
CA ASP A 208 -17.30 13.54 -14.42
C ASP A 208 -17.62 12.42 -13.41
N GLU A 209 -17.76 11.18 -13.88
CA GLU A 209 -18.00 10.02 -12.99
C GLU A 209 -16.77 9.68 -12.14
N VAL A 210 -15.56 9.79 -12.69
CA VAL A 210 -14.31 9.63 -11.95
C VAL A 210 -14.17 10.73 -10.89
N ASP A 211 -14.47 11.99 -11.21
CA ASP A 211 -14.50 13.10 -10.26
C ASP A 211 -15.45 12.81 -9.08
N ALA A 212 -16.67 12.38 -9.39
CA ALA A 212 -17.65 12.03 -8.37
C ALA A 212 -17.15 10.88 -7.47
N LEU A 213 -16.52 9.86 -8.05
CA LEU A 213 -15.95 8.74 -7.32
C LEU A 213 -14.79 9.19 -6.40
N VAL A 214 -13.86 10.00 -6.91
CA VAL A 214 -12.70 10.53 -6.16
C VAL A 214 -13.17 11.39 -4.98
N ILE A 215 -14.12 12.30 -5.21
CA ILE A 215 -14.72 13.11 -4.14
C ILE A 215 -15.40 12.22 -3.10
N SER A 216 -16.13 11.19 -3.52
CA SER A 216 -16.78 10.25 -2.61
C SER A 216 -15.76 9.48 -1.76
N VAL A 217 -14.64 9.04 -2.36
CA VAL A 217 -13.58 8.31 -1.65
C VAL A 217 -12.90 9.22 -0.63
N ALA A 218 -12.50 10.43 -1.03
CA ALA A 218 -11.85 11.38 -0.15
C ALA A 218 -12.75 11.74 1.05
N ARG A 219 -14.05 11.99 0.84
CA ARG A 219 -15.00 12.27 1.91
C ARG A 219 -15.16 11.09 2.88
N ARG A 220 -15.21 9.86 2.37
CA ARG A 220 -15.21 8.65 3.23
C ARG A 220 -13.97 8.64 4.11
N ILE A 221 -12.78 8.75 3.51
CA ILE A 221 -11.49 8.72 4.22
C ILE A 221 -11.43 9.81 5.29
N HIS A 222 -11.93 11.02 4.99
CA HIS A 222 -12.00 12.11 5.95
C HIS A 222 -12.92 11.78 7.14
N LYS A 223 -14.14 11.29 6.88
CA LYS A 223 -15.08 10.83 7.92
C LYS A 223 -14.46 9.76 8.83
N GLU A 224 -13.66 8.87 8.25
CA GLU A 224 -12.97 7.79 8.98
C GLU A 224 -11.73 8.25 9.77
N ASN A 225 -11.42 9.55 9.75
CA ASN A 225 -10.24 10.12 10.37
C ASN A 225 -8.93 9.51 9.83
N ARG A 226 -8.86 9.29 8.51
CA ARG A 226 -7.70 8.73 7.80
C ARG A 226 -7.01 9.73 6.84
N ALA A 227 -7.50 10.97 6.76
CA ALA A 227 -6.98 11.99 5.85
C ALA A 227 -5.85 12.82 6.50
N TYR A 228 -4.78 13.08 5.75
CA TYR A 228 -3.65 13.91 6.19
C TYR A 228 -3.70 15.35 5.65
N TYR A 229 -4.40 15.57 4.53
CA TYR A 229 -4.55 16.89 3.91
C TYR A 229 -6.00 17.36 4.00
N LEU A 230 -6.21 18.56 4.53
CA LEU A 230 -7.54 19.17 4.68
C LEU A 230 -8.15 19.64 3.37
N ASN A 231 -7.33 19.93 2.36
CA ASN A 231 -7.75 20.37 1.03
C ASN A 231 -6.83 19.73 -0.03
N PRO A 232 -6.94 18.42 -0.31
CA PRO A 232 -6.17 17.84 -1.41
C PRO A 232 -6.72 18.38 -2.74
N GLN A 233 -5.82 18.59 -3.69
CA GLN A 233 -6.15 18.95 -5.05
C GLN A 233 -6.17 17.69 -5.91
N VAL A 234 -7.00 17.70 -6.94
CA VAL A 234 -7.05 16.63 -7.94
C VAL A 234 -6.65 17.22 -9.28
N MET A 235 -5.66 16.60 -9.93
CA MET A 235 -5.25 16.91 -11.30
C MET A 235 -5.92 15.92 -12.25
N ARG A 236 -6.73 16.45 -13.18
CA ARG A 236 -7.37 15.67 -14.23
C ARG A 236 -6.38 15.34 -15.36
N LYS A 237 -6.78 14.44 -16.25
CA LYS A 237 -5.99 14.02 -17.43
C LYS A 237 -5.67 15.18 -18.39
N ASP A 238 -6.50 16.21 -18.43
CA ASP A 238 -6.28 17.43 -19.23
C ASP A 238 -5.43 18.50 -18.51
N ASN A 239 -4.83 18.15 -17.37
CA ASN A 239 -4.07 19.04 -16.48
C ASN A 239 -4.89 20.18 -15.84
N THR A 240 -6.22 20.11 -15.89
CA THR A 240 -7.06 20.97 -15.06
C THR A 240 -7.11 20.46 -13.62
N TYR A 241 -7.42 21.35 -12.67
CA TYR A 241 -7.45 21.03 -11.25
C TYR A 241 -8.81 21.32 -10.63
N PHE A 242 -9.17 20.55 -9.60
CA PHE A 242 -10.23 20.92 -8.66
C PHE A 242 -9.84 20.58 -7.23
N ASP A 243 -10.37 21.34 -6.27
CA ASP A 243 -10.13 21.11 -4.84
C ASP A 243 -11.21 20.21 -4.25
N ILE A 244 -10.82 19.33 -3.33
CA ILE A 244 -11.78 18.56 -2.53
C ILE A 244 -12.13 19.33 -1.26
N THR A 245 -13.42 19.59 -1.09
CA THR A 245 -13.98 20.16 0.13
C THR A 245 -14.73 19.08 0.93
N TYR A 246 -14.39 18.97 2.20
CA TYR A 246 -14.95 17.93 3.08
C TYR A 246 -16.29 18.30 3.73
N ASN A 247 -16.71 19.57 3.64
CA ASN A 247 -17.83 20.14 4.40
C ASN A 247 -17.68 19.89 5.92
N GLU A 248 -18.59 20.41 6.74
CA GLU A 248 -18.58 20.22 8.21
C GLU A 248 -19.00 18.78 8.60
N GLN A 249 -18.26 17.77 8.11
CA GLN A 249 -18.51 16.38 8.42
C GLN A 249 -18.00 16.02 9.81
N LYS A 250 -18.84 15.30 10.57
CA LYS A 250 -18.41 14.72 11.84
C LYS A 250 -17.39 13.62 11.59
N ILE A 251 -16.14 13.88 11.96
CA ILE A 251 -15.03 12.93 11.89
C ILE A 251 -15.16 11.90 13.02
N ALA A 252 -14.83 10.65 12.75
CA ALA A 252 -14.80 9.59 13.74
C ALA A 252 -13.70 9.79 14.79
N GLY A 253 -13.97 9.35 16.03
CA GLY A 253 -13.02 9.52 17.13
C GLY A 253 -11.73 8.72 16.99
N SER A 254 -11.75 7.56 16.30
CA SER A 254 -10.57 6.74 16.03
C SER A 254 -10.82 5.73 14.91
N GLN A 255 -9.75 5.24 14.28
CA GLN A 255 -9.82 4.15 13.29
C GLN A 255 -10.39 2.85 13.90
N ASP A 256 -10.10 2.55 15.17
CA ASP A 256 -10.67 1.38 15.85
C ASP A 256 -12.20 1.51 16.00
N ALA A 257 -12.71 2.72 16.28
CA ALA A 257 -14.14 2.98 16.37
C ALA A 257 -14.82 2.82 15.00
N VAL A 258 -14.20 3.33 13.93
CA VAL A 258 -14.67 3.15 12.55
C VAL A 258 -14.73 1.67 12.19
N PHE A 259 -13.65 0.92 12.47
CA PHE A 259 -13.62 -0.51 12.15
C PHE A 259 -14.66 -1.29 12.96
N LYS A 260 -14.88 -0.94 14.23
CA LYS A 260 -15.94 -1.54 15.05
C LYS A 260 -17.34 -1.24 14.50
N GLU A 261 -17.59 -0.01 14.06
CA GLU A 261 -18.86 0.38 13.42
C GLU A 261 -19.07 -0.40 12.11
N PHE A 262 -18.02 -0.51 11.27
CA PHE A 262 -18.05 -1.36 10.09
C PHE A 262 -18.37 -2.81 10.44
N CYS A 263 -17.73 -3.39 11.46
CA CYS A 263 -18.01 -4.76 11.90
C CYS A 263 -19.46 -4.95 12.38
N ALA A 264 -20.07 -3.93 12.99
CA ALA A 264 -21.46 -3.98 13.43
C ALA A 264 -22.47 -3.89 12.28
N ASN A 265 -22.13 -3.18 11.21
CA ASN A 265 -23.06 -2.81 10.15
C ASN A 265 -22.77 -3.45 8.77
N ASN A 266 -21.68 -4.22 8.63
CA ASN A 266 -21.28 -4.75 7.33
C ASN A 266 -22.23 -5.87 6.86
N PRO A 267 -22.54 -5.93 5.55
CA PRO A 267 -23.39 -6.97 4.97
C PRO A 267 -22.71 -8.35 4.92
N TYR A 268 -21.40 -8.42 5.21
CA TYR A 268 -20.63 -9.65 5.14
C TYR A 268 -20.73 -10.50 6.42
N GLY A 269 -21.40 -10.02 7.46
CA GLY A 269 -21.63 -10.76 8.70
C GLY A 269 -20.35 -11.09 9.47
N PHE A 270 -19.29 -10.28 9.31
CA PHE A 270 -18.09 -10.38 10.15
C PHE A 270 -18.34 -9.69 11.49
N THR A 271 -18.26 -10.46 12.57
CA THR A 271 -18.31 -9.96 13.94
C THR A 271 -16.95 -10.14 14.60
N LEU A 272 -16.38 -9.06 15.13
CA LEU A 272 -15.23 -9.13 16.02
C LEU A 272 -15.64 -9.88 17.28
N ASP A 273 -15.00 -11.03 17.55
CA ASP A 273 -15.18 -11.70 18.82
C ASP A 273 -14.71 -10.75 19.93
N SER A 274 -15.59 -10.49 20.89
CA SER A 274 -15.33 -9.64 22.06
C SER A 274 -14.02 -9.96 22.78
N ALA A 275 -13.57 -11.23 22.74
CA ALA A 275 -12.29 -11.64 23.32
C ALA A 275 -11.06 -11.02 22.62
N SER A 276 -11.18 -10.71 21.33
CA SER A 276 -10.12 -10.14 20.47
C SER A 276 -9.87 -8.65 20.74
N LEU A 277 -10.84 -7.99 21.38
CA LEU A 277 -10.88 -6.54 21.60
C LEU A 277 -10.74 -6.16 23.07
N LYS A 278 -10.26 -7.06 23.96
CA LYS A 278 -10.02 -6.68 25.36
C LYS A 278 -9.19 -5.40 25.33
N PRO A 279 -9.68 -4.28 25.91
CA PRO A 279 -8.92 -3.06 25.91
C PRO A 279 -7.61 -3.41 26.59
N GLY A 280 -6.53 -3.35 25.82
CA GLY A 280 -5.20 -3.38 26.41
C GLY A 280 -5.26 -2.32 27.48
N LYS A 281 -4.92 -2.66 28.73
CA LYS A 281 -4.73 -1.64 29.76
C LYS A 281 -3.95 -0.53 29.07
N HIS A 282 -4.47 0.69 29.08
CA HIS A 282 -3.76 1.84 28.55
C HIS A 282 -2.43 1.90 29.31
N GLU A 283 -1.42 1.19 28.82
CA GLU A 283 -0.04 1.56 29.03
C GLU A 283 0.00 2.96 28.43
N GLN A 284 0.02 3.94 29.32
CA GLN A 284 0.28 5.32 28.96
C GLN A 284 1.43 5.26 27.98
N GLN A 285 1.19 5.69 26.74
CA GLN A 285 2.29 5.88 25.81
C GLN A 285 3.33 6.69 26.57
N PRO A 286 4.61 6.25 26.59
CA PRO A 286 5.64 7.02 27.24
C PRO A 286 5.52 8.45 26.74
N THR A 287 5.24 9.37 27.65
CA THR A 287 5.18 10.79 27.32
C THR A 287 6.47 11.13 26.58
N ASN A 288 6.40 11.97 25.55
CA ASN A 288 7.55 12.34 24.70
C ASN A 288 8.84 12.66 25.52
N SER A 289 8.71 13.05 26.78
CA SER A 289 9.81 13.21 27.74
C SER A 289 10.77 12.02 27.87
N SER A 290 10.33 10.76 27.81
CA SER A 290 11.25 9.61 27.98
C SER A 290 12.10 9.35 26.74
N PHE A 291 11.55 9.63 25.55
CA PHE A 291 12.29 9.56 24.29
C PHE A 291 13.36 10.65 24.22
N TYR A 292 13.03 11.89 24.56
CA TYR A 292 14.00 12.99 24.65
C TYR A 292 15.08 12.73 25.69
N LEU A 293 14.72 12.15 26.85
CA LEU A 293 15.69 11.80 27.88
C LEU A 293 16.67 10.74 27.37
N ASN A 294 16.19 9.69 26.71
CA ASN A 294 17.05 8.64 26.14
C ASN A 294 17.96 9.16 25.01
N CYS A 295 17.47 10.06 24.16
CA CYS A 295 18.30 10.72 23.15
C CYS A 295 19.39 11.61 23.78
N LEU A 296 19.06 12.36 24.83
CA LEU A 296 20.04 13.18 25.56
C LEU A 296 21.11 12.32 26.25
N THR A 297 20.73 11.19 26.85
CA THR A 297 21.70 10.26 27.46
C THR A 297 22.63 9.63 26.43
N ALA A 298 22.11 9.28 25.25
CA ALA A 298 22.92 8.78 24.14
C ALA A 298 23.90 9.84 23.60
N LEU A 299 23.44 11.09 23.44
CA LEU A 299 24.29 12.20 23.02
C LEU A 299 25.41 12.48 24.03
N ALA A 300 25.09 12.42 25.33
CA ALA A 300 26.05 12.57 26.42
C ALA A 300 27.11 11.45 26.42
N GLY A 301 26.69 10.21 26.11
CA GLY A 301 27.61 9.07 25.95
C GLY A 301 28.59 9.27 24.78
N ILE A 302 28.10 9.76 23.64
CA ILE A 302 28.94 10.04 22.46
C ILE A 302 29.94 11.17 22.75
N THR A 303 29.52 12.24 23.41
CA THR A 303 30.41 13.35 23.79
C THR A 303 31.45 12.92 24.82
N ALA A 304 31.09 12.08 25.78
CA ALA A 304 32.04 11.52 26.75
C ALA A 304 33.11 10.64 26.08
N MET A 305 32.73 9.80 25.11
CA MET A 305 33.68 8.98 24.35
C MET A 305 34.62 9.84 23.49
N ALA A 306 34.10 10.88 22.84
CA ALA A 306 34.90 11.81 22.05
C ALA A 306 35.91 12.58 22.92
N ALA A 307 35.48 13.05 24.10
CA ALA A 307 36.35 13.71 25.07
C ALA A 307 37.44 12.75 25.60
N GLY A 308 37.08 11.50 25.91
CA GLY A 308 38.02 10.46 26.31
C GLY A 308 39.08 10.16 25.24
N LEU A 309 38.67 10.13 23.97
CA LEU A 309 39.58 9.92 22.83
C LEU A 309 40.55 11.09 22.65
N VAL A 310 40.09 12.33 22.82
CA VAL A 310 40.96 13.53 22.75
C VAL A 310 41.99 13.53 23.88
N VAL A 311 41.59 13.19 25.11
CA VAL A 311 42.51 13.09 26.26
C VAL A 311 43.55 11.98 26.04
N LEU A 312 43.13 10.83 25.48
CA LEU A 312 44.04 9.73 25.15
C LEU A 312 45.06 10.15 24.08
N LEU A 313 44.61 10.82 23.01
CA LEU A 313 45.47 11.32 21.94
C LEU A 313 46.45 12.39 22.43
N MET A 314 46.01 13.28 23.34
CA MET A 314 46.88 14.27 23.98
C MET A 314 47.92 13.61 24.89
N SER A 315 47.55 12.55 25.62
CA SER A 315 48.48 11.81 26.49
C SER A 315 49.57 11.07 25.68
N ILE A 316 49.21 10.55 24.50
CA ILE A 316 50.14 9.93 23.56
C ILE A 316 51.12 10.97 22.97
N SER A 317 50.67 12.21 22.76
CA SER A 317 51.54 13.29 22.23
C SER A 317 52.61 13.78 23.21
N THR A 318 52.42 13.58 24.52
CA THR A 318 53.38 13.98 25.57
C THR A 318 54.44 12.92 25.88
N MET A 319 54.25 11.67 25.44
CA MET A 319 55.28 10.63 25.56
C MET A 319 56.06 10.59 24.24
N GLY A 320 57.21 11.27 24.23
CA GLY A 320 58.08 11.44 23.06
C GLY A 320 58.30 10.14 22.28
N GLY A 321 57.65 10.06 21.12
CA GLY A 321 57.70 8.92 20.21
C GLY A 321 57.16 9.31 18.83
N ALA A 322 57.72 10.36 18.23
CA ALA A 322 57.26 10.97 16.98
C ALA A 322 57.52 10.13 15.71
N ALA A 323 57.54 8.80 15.75
CA ALA A 323 57.94 8.00 14.58
C ALA A 323 57.08 6.77 14.24
N LEU A 324 56.01 6.45 14.97
CA LEU A 324 55.26 5.20 14.67
C LEU A 324 53.72 5.30 14.66
N ILE A 325 53.12 6.49 14.54
CA ILE A 325 51.65 6.66 14.56
C ILE A 325 51.08 7.21 13.23
N ILE A 326 51.92 7.51 12.23
CA ILE A 326 51.45 8.01 10.93
C ILE A 326 51.00 6.86 10.00
N GLY A 327 51.50 5.63 10.20
CA GLY A 327 51.13 4.48 9.36
C GLY A 327 49.79 3.79 9.70
N GLY A 328 49.39 3.79 10.98
CA GLY A 328 48.17 3.09 11.43
C GLY A 328 46.88 3.92 11.27
N ALA A 329 46.97 5.23 11.50
CA ALA A 329 45.83 6.13 11.34
C ALA A 329 45.44 6.34 9.86
N ALA A 330 46.42 6.29 8.94
CA ALA A 330 46.16 6.39 7.51
C ALA A 330 45.42 5.15 6.95
N LEU A 331 45.67 3.94 7.47
CA LEU A 331 44.97 2.73 7.00
C LEU A 331 43.53 2.61 7.54
N CYS A 332 43.26 3.08 8.77
CA CYS A 332 41.89 3.15 9.30
C CYS A 332 41.09 4.30 8.67
N ALA A 333 41.74 5.42 8.30
CA ALA A 333 41.11 6.48 7.54
C ALA A 333 40.80 6.04 6.10
N TYR A 334 41.71 5.33 5.41
CA TYR A 334 41.48 4.91 4.02
C TYR A 334 40.36 3.87 3.87
N SER A 335 40.15 3.03 4.90
CA SER A 335 39.02 2.07 4.96
C SER A 335 37.70 2.70 5.43
N PHE A 336 37.72 3.91 6.00
CA PHE A 336 36.52 4.71 6.32
C PHE A 336 36.16 5.74 5.23
N PHE A 337 37.12 6.23 4.46
CA PHE A 337 36.92 7.27 3.43
C PHE A 337 36.76 6.74 1.99
N SER A 338 36.79 5.42 1.78
CA SER A 338 36.44 4.79 0.50
C SER A 338 34.94 4.47 0.37
N LYS A 339 34.13 4.78 1.38
CA LYS A 339 32.68 4.83 1.23
C LYS A 339 32.30 6.20 0.68
N PRO A 340 31.47 6.28 -0.39
CA PRO A 340 30.96 7.57 -0.85
C PRO A 340 30.37 8.31 0.34
N SER A 341 30.64 9.61 0.44
CA SER A 341 30.02 10.43 1.48
C SER A 341 28.50 10.20 1.46
N ILE A 342 27.82 10.30 2.60
CA ILE A 342 26.36 10.15 2.66
C ILE A 342 25.69 11.03 1.57
N LYS A 343 26.26 12.21 1.33
CA LYS A 343 25.88 13.11 0.25
C LYS A 343 26.07 12.49 -1.16
N GLN A 344 27.20 11.88 -1.45
CA GLN A 344 27.42 11.18 -2.74
C GLN A 344 26.55 9.93 -2.90
N ALA A 345 26.32 9.16 -1.83
CA ALA A 345 25.43 8.01 -1.89
C ALA A 345 23.97 8.44 -2.13
N GLN A 346 23.55 9.55 -1.50
CA GLN A 346 22.27 10.19 -1.73
C GLN A 346 22.18 10.73 -3.17
N GLU A 347 23.19 11.44 -3.66
CA GLU A 347 23.24 11.98 -5.03
C GLU A 347 23.22 10.87 -6.08
N SER A 348 23.93 9.75 -5.87
CA SER A 348 23.89 8.59 -6.78
C SER A 348 22.53 7.87 -6.75
N ALA A 349 21.92 7.71 -5.57
CA ALA A 349 20.58 7.14 -5.46
C ALA A 349 19.51 8.05 -6.11
N LEU A 350 19.65 9.37 -5.94
CA LEU A 350 18.82 10.38 -6.60
C LEU A 350 18.97 10.31 -8.13
N GLN A 351 20.20 10.27 -8.65
CA GLN A 351 20.47 10.16 -10.08
C GLN A 351 19.93 8.86 -10.67
N GLU A 352 19.99 7.74 -9.93
CA GLU A 352 19.43 6.47 -10.38
C GLU A 352 17.89 6.50 -10.41
N VAL A 353 17.25 7.16 -9.44
CA VAL A 353 15.80 7.39 -9.45
C VAL A 353 15.39 8.33 -10.59
N GLU A 354 16.12 9.43 -10.81
CA GLU A 354 15.88 10.35 -11.94
C GLU A 354 16.02 9.64 -13.30
N HIS A 355 17.03 8.77 -13.44
CA HIS A 355 17.25 8.00 -14.67
C HIS A 355 16.14 6.96 -14.90
N ARG A 356 15.61 6.33 -13.85
CA ARG A 356 14.54 5.32 -13.97
C ARG A 356 13.14 5.92 -14.15
N THR A 357 12.91 7.13 -13.63
CA THR A 357 11.57 7.74 -13.58
C THR A 357 11.39 8.93 -14.52
N GLY A 358 12.47 9.51 -15.05
CA GLY A 358 12.42 10.65 -15.96
C GLY A 358 11.98 11.98 -15.30
N GLN A 359 11.90 12.05 -13.96
CA GLN A 359 11.42 13.23 -13.23
C GLN A 359 12.48 13.75 -12.24
N LYS A 360 12.85 15.03 -12.38
CA LYS A 360 13.94 15.70 -11.61
C LYS A 360 13.54 16.23 -10.23
N ASP A 361 12.26 16.31 -9.88
CA ASP A 361 11.79 17.13 -8.75
C ASP A 361 11.30 16.36 -7.52
N PHE A 362 11.61 15.07 -7.38
CA PHE A 362 11.00 14.24 -6.33
C PHE A 362 11.61 14.39 -4.92
N ALA A 363 12.74 15.11 -4.76
CA ALA A 363 13.59 14.96 -3.57
C ALA A 363 13.59 16.11 -2.55
N LEU A 364 12.69 17.09 -2.64
CA LEU A 364 12.69 18.22 -1.70
C LEU A 364 11.48 18.31 -0.76
N ASN A 365 10.62 17.30 -0.69
CA ASN A 365 9.51 17.27 0.28
C ASN A 365 9.27 15.87 0.88
N LEU A 366 10.31 15.31 1.50
CA LEU A 366 10.18 14.25 2.51
C LEU A 366 10.93 14.66 3.78
#